data_AF-A0A4Q7YFQ3-F1
#
_entry.id   AF-A0A4Q7YFQ3-F1
#
_cell.length_a   1.000
_cell.length_b   1.000
_cell.length_c   1.000
_cell.angle_alpha   90.00
_cell.angle_beta   90.00
_cell.angle_gamma   90.00
#
_symmetry.space_group_name_H-M   'P 1'
#
loop_
_entity.id
_entity.type
_entity.pdbx_description
1 polymer ?
#
loop_
_entity_poly.entity_id
_entity_poly.type
_entity_poly.pdbx_seq_one_letter_code
_entity_poly.pdbx_strand_id
1 'polypeptide(L)'
;MAESGPMIDQPTAPEPKFRIRAAHTPTTITVYQAYRPEIGVPAAREGRFPAAWSRSRMTWIKPSFLWMMYRCGWGTKEGQESVLAVEVSRAGFEWALRNACLSHHVPGLHGTPAEFRRALREAPARVQWDPERNLRLDPLPHRSLQLGLTGEAAARYADEWITGIRDVTPLARQIHEAVRAGRTEEAAALLPEEPPYPVPEGLLTHLGA
;
A
#
# COMPACT_ATOMS: atom_id res chain seq x y z
N MET A 1 22.05 -28.53 -37.50
CA MET A 1 22.49 -28.57 -36.09
C MET A 1 22.89 -27.17 -35.72
N ALA A 2 22.06 -26.45 -34.96
CA ALA A 2 22.37 -25.12 -34.47
C ALA A 2 22.55 -25.24 -32.96
N GLU A 3 23.75 -24.91 -32.49
CA GLU A 3 24.15 -24.99 -31.09
C GLU A 3 23.37 -23.95 -30.28
N SER A 4 22.47 -24.44 -29.45
CA SER A 4 21.84 -23.69 -28.38
C SER A 4 22.87 -23.46 -27.27
N GLY A 5 23.48 -22.28 -27.26
CA GLY A 5 24.32 -21.82 -26.14
C GLY A 5 23.48 -21.67 -24.86
N PRO A 6 24.07 -21.91 -23.67
CA PRO A 6 23.34 -21.86 -22.42
C PRO A 6 22.91 -20.43 -22.13
N MET A 7 21.59 -20.25 -21.95
CA MET A 7 21.01 -19.04 -21.38
C MET A 7 21.55 -18.92 -19.95
N ILE A 8 22.49 -17.98 -19.76
CA ILE A 8 23.02 -17.68 -18.43
C ILE A 8 21.87 -17.10 -17.60
N ASP A 9 21.39 -17.91 -16.67
CA ASP A 9 20.49 -17.49 -15.60
C ASP A 9 21.25 -16.45 -14.77
N GLN A 10 21.00 -15.17 -15.04
CA GLN A 10 21.60 -14.10 -14.25
C GLN A 10 21.04 -14.21 -12.83
N PRO A 11 21.90 -14.31 -11.79
CA PRO A 11 21.40 -14.35 -10.43
C PRO A 11 20.66 -13.05 -10.13
N THR A 12 19.34 -13.15 -9.96
CA THR A 12 18.51 -12.03 -9.50
C THR A 12 19.06 -11.54 -8.16
N ALA A 13 19.43 -10.27 -8.10
CA ALA A 13 19.90 -9.64 -6.87
C ALA A 13 18.93 -9.93 -5.71
N PRO A 14 19.43 -10.14 -4.47
CA PRO A 14 18.58 -10.44 -3.34
C PRO A 14 17.55 -9.33 -3.13
N GLU A 15 16.32 -9.71 -2.82
CA GLU A 15 15.21 -8.79 -2.62
C GLU A 15 15.53 -7.75 -1.53
N PRO A 16 15.52 -6.44 -1.84
CA PRO A 16 15.70 -5.39 -0.85
C PRO A 16 14.74 -5.49 0.32
N LYS A 17 15.26 -5.18 1.51
CA LYS A 17 14.48 -5.22 2.76
C LYS A 17 13.27 -4.30 2.71
N PHE A 18 13.40 -3.10 2.15
CA PHE A 18 12.31 -2.12 2.03
C PHE A 18 12.07 -1.83 0.55
N ARG A 19 10.83 -2.02 0.09
CA ARG A 19 10.44 -1.73 -1.29
C ARG A 19 8.95 -1.47 -1.38
N ILE A 20 8.57 -0.45 -2.12
CA ILE A 20 7.18 -0.20 -2.49
C ILE A 20 6.86 -1.08 -3.71
N ARG A 21 5.89 -1.98 -3.57
CA ARG A 21 5.31 -2.79 -4.65
C ARG A 21 3.89 -2.33 -4.85
N ALA A 22 3.52 -2.01 -6.08
CA ALA A 22 2.22 -1.45 -6.37
C ALA A 22 1.87 -1.62 -7.84
N ALA A 23 0.59 -1.77 -8.16
CA ALA A 23 0.12 -1.51 -9.51
C ALA A 23 0.24 0.00 -9.79
N HIS A 24 0.88 0.38 -10.88
CA HIS A 24 1.11 1.79 -11.22
C HIS A 24 1.11 2.02 -12.73
N THR A 25 0.88 3.27 -13.10
CA THR A 25 0.99 3.78 -14.46
C THR A 25 2.03 4.91 -14.49
N PRO A 26 2.32 5.54 -15.64
CA PRO A 26 3.19 6.71 -15.68
C PRO A 26 2.73 7.85 -14.74
N THR A 27 1.42 7.97 -14.44
CA THR A 27 0.85 9.09 -13.69
C THR A 27 0.12 8.71 -12.40
N THR A 28 -0.21 7.44 -12.18
CA THR A 28 -0.94 6.96 -10.99
C THR A 28 -0.26 5.80 -10.28
N ILE A 29 -0.60 5.62 -9.00
CA ILE A 29 -0.30 4.43 -8.20
C ILE A 29 -1.61 3.95 -7.57
N THR A 30 -1.81 2.63 -7.52
CA THR A 30 -2.93 2.02 -6.80
C THR A 30 -2.54 1.79 -5.34
N VAL A 31 -3.44 2.17 -4.44
CA VAL A 31 -3.35 1.84 -3.01
C VAL A 31 -4.67 1.26 -2.53
N TYR A 32 -4.58 0.34 -1.56
CA TYR A 32 -5.73 -0.34 -1.02
C TYR A 32 -6.11 0.15 0.37
N GLN A 33 -7.41 0.20 0.61
CA GLN A 33 -8.03 0.46 1.90
C GLN A 33 -9.24 -0.46 2.07
N ALA A 34 -9.67 -0.66 3.31
CA ALA A 34 -10.93 -1.33 3.58
C ALA A 34 -11.78 -0.54 4.57
N TYR A 35 -13.09 -0.59 4.37
CA TYR A 35 -14.08 0.15 5.13
C TYR A 35 -15.34 -0.69 5.32
N ARG A 36 -16.25 -0.18 6.16
CA ARG A 36 -17.64 -0.64 6.18
C ARG A 36 -18.31 -0.44 4.81
N PRO A 37 -19.32 -1.27 4.46
CA PRO A 37 -20.08 -1.10 3.23
C PRO A 37 -20.67 0.30 3.06
N GLU A 38 -21.13 0.93 4.15
CA GLU A 38 -21.68 2.31 4.12
C GLU A 38 -20.69 3.37 3.64
N ILE A 39 -19.37 3.09 3.68
CA ILE A 39 -18.32 3.97 3.14
C ILE A 39 -17.79 3.41 1.82
N GLY A 40 -17.46 2.12 1.78
CA GLY A 40 -16.77 1.51 0.65
C GLY A 40 -17.60 1.49 -0.63
N VAL A 41 -18.86 1.02 -0.54
CA VAL A 41 -19.75 0.89 -1.69
C VAL A 41 -20.03 2.26 -2.36
N PRO A 42 -20.46 3.31 -1.64
CA PRO A 42 -20.65 4.61 -2.28
C PRO A 42 -19.34 5.22 -2.78
N ALA A 43 -18.20 4.99 -2.10
CA ALA A 43 -16.92 5.50 -2.57
C ALA A 43 -16.53 4.93 -3.95
N ALA A 44 -16.67 3.62 -4.14
CA ALA A 44 -16.41 2.99 -5.43
C ALA A 44 -17.42 3.43 -6.52
N ARG A 45 -18.69 3.58 -6.15
CA ARG A 45 -19.75 4.02 -7.08
C ARG A 45 -19.54 5.46 -7.55
N GLU A 46 -19.14 6.35 -6.67
CA GLU A 46 -19.09 7.79 -6.93
C GLU A 46 -17.69 8.31 -7.26
N GLY A 47 -16.66 7.45 -7.13
CA GLY A 47 -15.26 7.82 -7.36
C GLY A 47 -14.68 8.76 -6.29
N ARG A 48 -15.38 8.96 -5.17
CA ARG A 48 -14.96 9.83 -4.05
C ARG A 48 -15.54 9.36 -2.73
N PHE A 49 -14.84 9.63 -1.63
CA PHE A 49 -15.33 9.26 -0.30
C PHE A 49 -16.61 10.02 0.08
N PRO A 50 -17.62 9.35 0.69
CA PRO A 50 -18.84 10.01 1.14
C PRO A 50 -18.61 10.87 2.37
N ALA A 51 -19.58 11.72 2.74
CA ALA A 51 -19.52 12.56 3.94
C ALA A 51 -19.32 11.77 5.26
N ALA A 52 -19.73 10.50 5.29
CA ALA A 52 -19.50 9.60 6.42
C ALA A 52 -18.01 9.23 6.62
N TRP A 53 -17.16 9.45 5.62
CA TRP A 53 -15.72 9.25 5.75
C TRP A 53 -15.08 10.34 6.60
N SER A 54 -14.33 9.94 7.62
CA SER A 54 -13.72 10.88 8.55
C SER A 54 -12.46 11.53 7.95
N ARG A 55 -12.53 12.84 7.72
CA ARG A 55 -11.39 13.65 7.27
C ARG A 55 -10.37 13.95 8.38
N SER A 56 -10.79 13.88 9.64
CA SER A 56 -9.97 14.26 10.80
C SER A 56 -9.14 13.11 11.36
N ARG A 57 -9.50 11.85 11.04
CA ARG A 57 -8.72 10.68 11.44
C ARG A 57 -7.63 10.39 10.41
N MET A 58 -6.53 9.85 10.91
CA MET A 58 -5.50 9.23 10.07
C MET A 58 -6.14 8.16 9.17
N THR A 59 -5.93 8.25 7.86
CA THR A 59 -6.28 7.16 6.93
C THR A 59 -5.01 6.43 6.49
N TRP A 60 -5.05 5.09 6.44
CA TRP A 60 -3.88 4.27 6.17
C TRP A 60 -4.00 3.55 4.83
N ILE A 61 -3.26 4.04 3.83
CA ILE A 61 -3.18 3.47 2.49
C ILE A 61 -2.03 2.46 2.38
N LYS A 62 -2.23 1.39 1.60
CA LYS A 62 -1.28 0.28 1.43
C LYS A 62 -1.11 -0.01 -0.06
N PRO A 63 0.08 0.15 -0.65
CA PRO A 63 0.28 -0.19 -2.04
C PRO A 63 0.26 -1.70 -2.33
N SER A 64 0.58 -2.55 -1.33
CA SER A 64 0.53 -4.02 -1.46
C SER A 64 -0.88 -4.56 -1.19
N PHE A 65 -1.42 -5.33 -2.14
CA PHE A 65 -2.72 -5.99 -2.02
C PHE A 65 -2.75 -7.00 -0.88
N LEU A 66 -1.76 -7.90 -0.81
CA LEU A 66 -1.71 -8.94 0.21
C LEU A 66 -1.48 -8.38 1.61
N TRP A 67 -0.76 -7.26 1.72
CA TRP A 67 -0.68 -6.53 2.97
C TRP A 67 -2.05 -5.99 3.40
N MET A 68 -2.84 -5.43 2.46
CA MET A 68 -4.21 -5.05 2.76
C MET A 68 -5.08 -6.26 3.13
N MET A 69 -4.95 -7.39 2.44
CA MET A 69 -5.74 -8.60 2.71
C MET A 69 -5.46 -9.16 4.10
N TYR A 70 -4.21 -9.13 4.56
CA TYR A 70 -3.87 -9.45 5.94
C TYR A 70 -4.58 -8.52 6.95
N ARG A 71 -4.63 -7.22 6.62
CA ARG A 71 -5.19 -6.20 7.51
C ARG A 71 -6.71 -6.29 7.63
N CYS A 72 -7.44 -6.47 6.52
CA CYS A 72 -8.90 -6.66 6.54
C CYS A 72 -9.35 -8.12 6.69
N GLY A 73 -8.42 -9.08 6.71
CA GLY A 73 -8.77 -10.51 6.73
C GLY A 73 -9.58 -10.90 5.50
N TRP A 74 -9.11 -10.54 4.30
CA TRP A 74 -9.85 -10.79 3.05
C TRP A 74 -11.26 -10.17 2.99
N GLY A 75 -11.47 -9.05 3.70
CA GLY A 75 -12.77 -8.38 3.77
C GLY A 75 -13.78 -9.06 4.71
N THR A 76 -13.31 -9.88 5.66
CA THR A 76 -14.18 -10.58 6.63
C THR A 76 -14.18 -9.95 8.02
N LYS A 77 -13.26 -9.04 8.32
CA LYS A 77 -13.22 -8.35 9.62
C LYS A 77 -14.29 -7.26 9.68
N GLU A 78 -14.95 -7.17 10.84
CA GLU A 78 -15.91 -6.12 11.14
C GLU A 78 -15.28 -4.73 10.91
N GLY A 79 -16.00 -3.87 10.20
CA GLY A 79 -15.54 -2.51 9.86
C GLY A 79 -14.65 -2.41 8.61
N GLN A 80 -14.31 -3.53 7.97
CA GLN A 80 -13.41 -3.62 6.82
C GLN A 80 -13.92 -4.58 5.74
N GLU A 81 -15.24 -4.67 5.57
CA GLU A 81 -15.92 -5.62 4.70
C GLU A 81 -15.86 -5.26 3.21
N SER A 82 -15.67 -3.98 2.89
CA SER A 82 -15.48 -3.47 1.53
C SER A 82 -14.02 -3.11 1.29
N VAL A 83 -13.39 -3.77 0.32
CA VAL A 83 -12.00 -3.51 -0.07
C VAL A 83 -11.99 -2.64 -1.32
N LEU A 84 -11.30 -1.50 -1.24
CA LEU A 84 -11.16 -0.55 -2.32
C LEU A 84 -9.74 -0.59 -2.89
N ALA A 85 -9.64 -0.61 -4.21
CA ALA A 85 -8.44 -0.20 -4.94
C ALA A 85 -8.63 1.27 -5.34
N VAL A 86 -7.79 2.14 -4.81
CA VAL A 86 -7.85 3.59 -5.03
C VAL A 86 -6.66 4.01 -5.87
N GLU A 87 -6.93 4.58 -7.04
CA GLU A 87 -5.91 5.18 -7.89
C GLU A 87 -5.63 6.60 -7.43
N VAL A 88 -4.35 6.89 -7.23
CA VAL A 88 -3.86 8.15 -6.68
C VAL A 88 -2.81 8.70 -7.62
N SER A 89 -2.83 10.01 -7.87
CA SER A 89 -1.76 10.67 -8.62
C SER A 89 -0.39 10.38 -7.99
N ARG A 90 0.60 10.06 -8.83
CA ARG A 90 1.98 9.85 -8.35
C ARG A 90 2.53 11.08 -7.65
N ALA A 91 2.24 12.26 -8.18
CA ALA A 91 2.65 13.52 -7.58
C ALA A 91 2.14 13.68 -6.14
N GLY A 92 0.87 13.35 -5.89
CA GLY A 92 0.27 13.37 -4.56
C GLY A 92 0.87 12.32 -3.62
N PHE A 93 1.02 11.09 -4.10
CA PHE A 93 1.63 10.00 -3.32
C PHE A 93 3.08 10.30 -2.93
N GLU A 94 3.89 10.77 -3.88
CA GLU A 94 5.29 11.14 -3.62
C GLU A 94 5.38 12.41 -2.75
N TRP A 95 4.44 13.35 -2.86
CA TRP A 95 4.35 14.47 -1.92
C TRP A 95 4.11 13.97 -0.50
N ALA A 96 3.21 13.01 -0.31
CA ALA A 96 2.96 12.43 1.01
C ALA A 96 4.21 11.74 1.57
N LEU A 97 4.97 11.01 0.73
CA LEU A 97 6.24 10.40 1.14
C LEU A 97 7.30 11.43 1.51
N ARG A 98 7.46 12.52 0.75
CA ARG A 98 8.40 13.61 1.07
C ARG A 98 8.09 14.29 2.41
N ASN A 99 6.82 14.33 2.79
CA ASN A 99 6.34 15.00 4.00
C ASN A 99 6.02 14.00 5.12
N ALA A 100 6.51 12.76 5.03
CA ALA A 100 6.25 11.75 6.02
C ALA A 100 7.30 11.74 7.14
N CYS A 101 6.89 11.25 8.30
CA CYS A 101 7.80 10.85 9.37
C CYS A 101 7.63 9.35 9.65
N LEU A 102 8.68 8.66 10.09
CA LEU A 102 8.53 7.29 10.57
C LEU A 102 7.63 7.26 11.80
N SER A 103 6.81 6.21 11.93
CA SER A 103 5.93 6.08 13.11
C SER A 103 6.66 5.61 14.37
N HIS A 104 7.97 5.40 14.32
CA HIS A 104 8.80 4.96 15.42
C HIS A 104 10.15 5.70 15.41
N HIS A 105 10.74 5.86 16.59
CA HIS A 105 12.02 6.56 16.74
C HIS A 105 13.18 5.68 16.28
N VAL A 106 13.94 6.19 15.32
CA VAL A 106 15.24 5.67 14.87
C VAL A 106 16.31 6.72 15.18
N PRO A 107 17.21 6.51 16.15
CA PRO A 107 18.16 7.53 16.60
C PRO A 107 19.02 8.12 15.47
N GLY A 108 19.53 7.26 14.57
CA GLY A 108 20.37 7.69 13.44
C GLY A 108 19.66 8.54 12.38
N LEU A 109 18.32 8.55 12.35
CA LEU A 109 17.53 9.34 11.41
C LEU A 109 16.89 10.57 12.05
N HIS A 110 16.53 10.51 13.33
CA HIS A 110 15.69 11.53 13.96
C HIS A 110 16.37 12.32 15.08
N GLY A 111 17.62 12.00 15.43
CA GLY A 111 18.29 12.59 16.58
C GLY A 111 17.60 12.21 17.89
N THR A 112 17.23 13.20 18.70
CA THR A 112 16.67 12.98 20.03
C THR A 112 15.19 12.55 20.00
N PRO A 113 14.69 11.86 21.04
CA PRO A 113 13.27 11.56 21.17
C PRO A 113 12.37 12.81 21.18
N ALA A 114 12.87 13.95 21.63
CA ALA A 114 12.12 15.21 21.66
C ALA A 114 11.92 15.79 20.26
N GLU A 115 12.98 15.83 19.46
CA GLU A 115 12.95 16.24 18.05
C GLU A 115 12.03 15.33 17.23
N PHE A 116 12.14 14.02 17.43
CA PHE A 116 11.25 13.05 16.81
C PHE A 116 9.77 13.29 17.16
N ARG A 117 9.45 13.51 18.43
CA ARG A 117 8.06 13.80 18.85
C ARG A 117 7.53 15.09 18.24
N ARG A 118 8.37 16.11 18.03
CA ARG A 118 7.99 17.34 17.33
C ARG A 118 7.70 17.05 15.86
N ALA A 119 8.64 16.41 15.16
CA ALA A 119 8.48 16.05 13.75
C ALA A 119 7.23 15.18 13.53
N LEU A 120 6.97 14.20 14.40
CA LEU A 120 5.81 13.31 14.31
C LEU A 120 4.45 14.03 14.49
N ARG A 121 4.42 15.16 15.22
CA ARG A 121 3.21 15.98 15.38
C ARG A 121 2.98 16.89 14.19
N GLU A 122 4.05 17.38 13.58
CA GLU A 122 4.01 18.32 12.45
C GLU A 122 3.81 17.62 11.11
N ALA A 123 4.31 16.38 10.97
CA ALA A 123 4.24 15.63 9.72
C ALA A 123 2.79 15.27 9.34
N PRO A 124 2.32 15.67 8.14
CA PRO A 124 0.98 15.32 7.66
C PRO A 124 0.89 13.87 7.19
N ALA A 125 2.02 13.15 7.12
CA ALA A 125 2.06 11.74 6.75
C ALA A 125 2.95 10.90 7.68
N ARG A 126 2.66 9.60 7.76
CA ARG A 126 3.39 8.63 8.59
C ARG A 126 3.76 7.40 7.80
N VAL A 127 5.00 6.94 7.90
CA VAL A 127 5.44 5.68 7.29
C VAL A 127 5.61 4.58 8.34
N GLN A 128 5.08 3.42 7.99
CA GLN A 128 5.34 2.13 8.61
C GLN A 128 5.83 1.15 7.56
N TRP A 129 6.89 0.41 7.91
CA TRP A 129 7.41 -0.69 7.12
C TRP A 129 7.06 -2.00 7.80
N ASP A 130 5.97 -2.62 7.36
CA ASP A 130 5.44 -3.85 7.92
C ASP A 130 5.91 -5.08 7.12
N PRO A 131 5.92 -6.30 7.68
CA PRO A 131 6.21 -7.50 6.90
C PRO A 131 5.28 -7.64 5.69
N GLU A 132 5.86 -7.83 4.50
CA GLU A 132 5.11 -8.25 3.32
C GLU A 132 4.49 -9.62 3.57
N ARG A 133 3.47 -9.97 2.78
CA ARG A 133 2.67 -11.18 2.95
C ARG A 133 2.71 -12.05 1.71
N ASN A 134 2.83 -13.35 1.92
CA ASN A 134 2.56 -14.32 0.86
C ASN A 134 1.04 -14.57 0.72
N LEU A 135 0.63 -15.43 -0.21
CA LEU A 135 -0.78 -15.80 -0.43
C LEU A 135 -1.49 -16.41 0.78
N ARG A 136 -0.74 -17.04 1.68
CA ARG A 136 -1.25 -17.59 2.96
C ARG A 136 -1.23 -16.56 4.09
N LEU A 137 -0.82 -15.33 3.79
CA LEU A 137 -0.63 -14.22 4.72
C LEU A 137 0.50 -14.44 5.76
N ASP A 138 1.40 -15.38 5.52
CA ASP A 138 2.61 -15.53 6.30
C ASP A 138 3.55 -14.34 6.05
N PRO A 139 4.29 -13.86 7.07
CA PRO A 139 5.24 -12.78 6.89
C PRO A 139 6.44 -13.20 6.03
N LEU A 140 6.85 -12.31 5.13
CA LEU A 140 8.05 -12.44 4.31
C LEU A 140 9.25 -11.68 4.94
N PRO A 141 10.50 -11.98 4.54
CA PRO A 141 11.69 -11.36 5.12
C PRO A 141 11.88 -9.88 4.73
N HIS A 142 11.21 -9.41 3.68
CA HIS A 142 11.18 -8.00 3.26
C HIS A 142 9.94 -7.28 3.80
N ARG A 143 9.83 -5.98 3.50
CA ARG A 143 8.83 -5.07 4.06
C ARG A 143 8.03 -4.37 2.97
N SER A 144 6.82 -3.98 3.35
CA SER A 144 5.85 -3.24 2.54
C SER A 144 5.47 -1.95 3.22
N LEU A 145 5.12 -0.96 2.41
CA LEU A 145 4.70 0.34 2.90
C LEU A 145 3.28 0.30 3.45
N GLN A 146 3.11 0.90 4.63
CA GLN A 146 1.85 1.42 5.12
C GLN A 146 2.03 2.92 5.36
N LEU A 147 1.29 3.73 4.59
CA LEU A 147 1.39 5.19 4.60
C LEU A 147 0.11 5.76 5.22
N GLY A 148 0.26 6.43 6.34
CA GLY A 148 -0.80 7.14 7.07
C GLY A 148 -0.87 8.58 6.61
N LEU A 149 -2.07 9.08 6.34
CA LEU A 149 -2.33 10.46 5.91
C LEU A 149 -3.24 11.14 6.94
N THR A 150 -2.88 12.33 7.38
CA THR A 150 -3.63 13.13 8.35
C THR A 150 -3.57 14.62 8.00
N GLY A 151 -4.50 15.41 8.55
CA GLY A 151 -4.52 16.87 8.34
C GLY A 151 -4.56 17.21 6.85
N GLU A 152 -3.59 18.02 6.41
CA GLU A 152 -3.48 18.44 5.01
C GLU A 152 -3.36 17.26 4.03
N ALA A 153 -2.58 16.22 4.36
CA ALA A 153 -2.43 15.08 3.46
C ALA A 153 -3.75 14.32 3.28
N ALA A 154 -4.56 14.19 4.34
CA ALA A 154 -5.86 13.53 4.25
C ALA A 154 -6.87 14.34 3.43
N ALA A 155 -6.85 15.67 3.54
CA ALA A 155 -7.68 16.56 2.75
C ALA A 155 -7.30 16.49 1.26
N ARG A 156 -6.03 16.72 0.93
CA ARG A 156 -5.54 16.65 -0.46
C ARG A 156 -5.73 15.27 -1.07
N TYR A 157 -5.56 14.21 -0.28
CA TYR A 157 -5.87 12.85 -0.74
C TYR A 157 -7.33 12.71 -1.19
N ALA A 158 -8.28 13.13 -0.35
CA ALA A 158 -9.70 12.99 -0.64
C ALA A 158 -10.20 13.89 -1.78
N ASP A 159 -9.62 15.09 -1.93
CA ASP A 159 -10.14 16.13 -2.81
C ASP A 159 -9.33 16.34 -4.10
N GLU A 160 -8.04 15.99 -4.11
CA GLU A 160 -7.13 16.34 -5.22
C GLU A 160 -6.45 15.12 -5.82
N TRP A 161 -6.03 14.14 -5.01
CA TRP A 161 -5.11 13.10 -5.50
C TRP A 161 -5.81 11.88 -6.07
N ILE A 162 -7.03 11.57 -5.61
CA ILE A 162 -7.78 10.40 -6.08
C ILE A 162 -8.24 10.65 -7.53
N THR A 163 -7.89 9.73 -8.41
CA THR A 163 -8.33 9.74 -9.81
C THR A 163 -9.33 8.63 -10.12
N GLY A 164 -9.47 7.64 -9.24
CA GLY A 164 -10.41 6.53 -9.39
C GLY A 164 -10.52 5.68 -8.13
N ILE A 165 -11.68 5.06 -7.92
CA ILE A 165 -11.93 4.10 -6.85
C ILE A 165 -12.68 2.90 -7.44
N ARG A 166 -12.14 1.70 -7.22
CA ARG A 166 -12.79 0.43 -7.61
C ARG A 166 -13.06 -0.42 -6.38
N ASP A 167 -14.24 -1.01 -6.33
CA ASP A 167 -14.54 -2.07 -5.38
C ASP A 167 -13.87 -3.37 -5.85
N VAL A 168 -12.88 -3.85 -5.10
CA VAL A 168 -12.16 -5.10 -5.36
C VAL A 168 -12.53 -6.19 -4.34
N THR A 169 -13.63 -5.99 -3.60
CA THR A 169 -14.18 -7.01 -2.69
C THR A 169 -14.48 -8.33 -3.42
N PRO A 170 -15.09 -8.34 -4.62
CA PRO A 170 -15.29 -9.60 -5.35
C PRO A 170 -13.98 -10.33 -5.66
N LEU A 171 -12.95 -9.60 -6.08
CA LEU A 171 -11.62 -10.16 -6.35
C LEU A 171 -11.00 -10.74 -5.07
N ALA A 172 -11.05 -10.00 -3.96
CA ALA A 172 -10.54 -10.46 -2.66
C ALA A 172 -11.22 -11.75 -2.22
N ARG A 173 -12.55 -11.86 -2.39
CA ARG A 173 -13.31 -13.08 -2.07
C ARG A 173 -12.91 -14.25 -2.97
N GLN A 174 -12.82 -14.02 -4.28
CA GLN A 174 -12.42 -15.06 -5.24
C GLN A 174 -11.03 -15.63 -4.94
N ILE A 175 -10.04 -14.77 -4.68
CA ILE A 175 -8.69 -15.20 -4.30
C ILE A 175 -8.73 -15.96 -2.97
N HIS A 176 -9.46 -15.45 -1.98
CA HIS A 176 -9.57 -16.09 -0.67
C HIS A 176 -10.19 -17.50 -0.76
N GLU A 177 -11.23 -17.66 -1.57
CA GLU A 177 -11.86 -18.96 -1.83
C GLU A 177 -10.88 -19.94 -2.49
N ALA A 178 -10.12 -19.50 -3.49
CA ALA A 178 -9.09 -20.33 -4.12
C ALA A 178 -8.00 -20.74 -3.13
N VAL A 179 -7.52 -19.81 -2.28
CA VAL A 179 -6.55 -20.10 -1.20
C VAL A 179 -7.11 -21.13 -0.22
N ARG A 180 -8.36 -20.97 0.24
CA ARG A 180 -9.00 -21.90 1.18
C ARG A 180 -9.22 -23.29 0.59
N ALA A 181 -9.42 -23.37 -0.72
CA ALA A 181 -9.55 -24.63 -1.43
C ALA A 181 -8.20 -25.26 -1.85
N GLY A 182 -7.07 -24.65 -1.48
CA GLY A 182 -5.73 -25.14 -1.83
C GLY A 182 -5.31 -24.88 -3.29
N ARG A 183 -6.13 -24.16 -4.07
CA ARG A 183 -5.87 -23.84 -5.49
C ARG A 183 -4.91 -22.64 -5.60
N THR A 184 -3.67 -22.85 -5.15
CA THR A 184 -2.68 -21.78 -4.97
C THR A 184 -2.26 -21.13 -6.29
N GLU A 185 -2.17 -21.90 -7.39
CA GLU A 185 -1.83 -21.37 -8.72
C GLU A 185 -2.94 -20.46 -9.27
N GLU A 186 -4.21 -20.86 -9.12
CA GLU A 186 -5.36 -20.03 -9.47
C GLU A 186 -5.38 -18.73 -8.64
N ALA A 187 -5.17 -18.85 -7.33
CA ALA A 187 -5.08 -17.69 -6.44
C ALA A 187 -3.95 -16.73 -6.84
N ALA A 188 -2.78 -17.28 -7.21
CA ALA A 188 -1.63 -16.50 -7.67
C ALA A 188 -1.93 -15.76 -8.98
N ALA A 189 -2.56 -16.43 -9.95
CA ALA A 189 -2.90 -15.86 -11.25
C ALA A 189 -3.92 -14.71 -11.18
N LEU A 190 -4.71 -14.66 -10.12
CA LEU A 190 -5.69 -13.60 -9.86
C LEU A 190 -5.11 -12.38 -9.14
N LEU A 191 -3.89 -12.48 -8.59
CA LEU A 191 -3.30 -11.35 -7.86
C LEU A 191 -3.08 -10.14 -8.78
N PRO A 192 -3.30 -8.91 -8.29
CA PRO A 192 -2.84 -7.72 -9.00
C PRO A 192 -1.34 -7.77 -9.26
N GLU A 193 -0.91 -7.36 -10.45
CA GLU A 193 0.50 -7.18 -10.76
C GLU A 193 1.04 -5.95 -10.04
N GLU A 194 1.96 -6.17 -9.11
CA GLU A 194 2.52 -5.13 -8.24
C GLU A 194 4.05 -5.05 -8.40
N PRO A 195 4.55 -4.58 -9.56
CA PRO A 195 5.99 -4.42 -9.76
C PRO A 195 6.58 -3.41 -8.76
N PRO A 196 7.91 -3.40 -8.57
CA PRO A 196 8.58 -2.34 -7.83
C PRO A 196 8.16 -0.95 -8.35
N TYR A 197 7.72 -0.08 -7.45
CA TYR A 197 7.39 1.30 -7.79
C TYR A 197 8.69 2.09 -8.03
N PRO A 198 8.81 2.84 -9.14
CA PRO A 198 10.01 3.60 -9.49
C PRO A 198 10.11 4.88 -8.63
N VAL A 199 10.48 4.70 -7.37
CA VAL A 199 10.71 5.76 -6.39
C VAL A 199 11.84 6.66 -6.89
N PRO A 200 11.65 8.01 -6.95
CA PRO A 200 12.72 8.94 -7.22
C PRO A 200 13.90 8.78 -6.25
N GLU A 201 15.12 8.92 -6.76
CA GLU A 201 16.34 8.79 -5.95
C GLU A 201 16.31 9.72 -4.73
N GLY A 202 16.69 9.19 -3.57
CA GLY A 202 16.73 9.93 -2.30
C GLY A 202 15.37 10.13 -1.61
N LEU A 203 14.24 9.85 -2.27
CA LEU A 203 12.91 10.11 -1.71
C LEU A 203 12.68 9.37 -0.38
N LEU A 204 13.18 8.14 -0.25
CA LEU A 204 12.96 7.31 0.94
C LEU A 204 14.10 7.34 1.95
N THR A 205 15.20 8.06 1.69
CA THR A 205 16.39 8.05 2.55
C THR A 205 16.08 8.50 3.98
N HIS A 206 15.25 9.54 4.14
CA HIS A 206 14.80 10.04 5.45
C HIS A 206 13.82 9.08 6.16
N LEU A 207 13.38 8.01 5.48
CA LEU A 207 12.49 6.97 5.97
C LEU A 207 13.21 5.61 6.12
N GLY A 208 14.54 5.61 6.07
CA GLY A 208 15.38 4.43 6.30
C GLY A 208 15.29 3.36 5.22
N ALA A 209 14.91 3.72 4.00
CA ALA A 209 14.73 2.84 2.86
C ALA A 209 15.41 3.39 1.59
#